data_AF-A0AAU9TGN3-F1
#
_entry.id   AF-A0AAU9TGN3-F1
#
_cell.length_a   1.000
_cell.length_b   1.000
_cell.length_c   1.000
_cell.angle_alpha   90.00
_cell.angle_beta   90.00
_cell.angle_gamma   90.00
#
_symmetry.space_group_name_H-M   'P 1'
#
loop_
_entity.id
_entity.type
_entity.pdbx_description
1 polymer ?
#
loop_
_entity_poly.entity_id
_entity_poly.type
_entity_poly.pdbx_seq_one_letter_code
_entity_poly.pdbx_strand_id
1 'polypeptide(L)'
;MNIFYLLFITVLVKYSVGKISGGPRGRFDNKNQRKPNNHYVSAHHAHFSYHPPSVINYMCRHCSHFVTYPVFHGLPPTYVYKYRESGGRFGDLLAGLALYNLGRASAEHWQYTHYYPVRSDEKCSMQVIDRKHFEETKLPCFVMSSFVARSPESFFPDSNALDITSPQIDIKPYLQHNGSSLKITREQECVLWHNTTLNKERNIIPCALLKEYSETMKPSGIPVYVWLPSTLALVTTIYVFCYCLCKRKIRKEQDPVNTGTIIGYCSTQY
;
A
#
# COMPACT_ATOMS: atom_id res chain seq x y z
N MET A 1 9.60 -22.99 -37.12
CA MET A 1 9.11 -22.15 -36.00
C MET A 1 10.36 -21.52 -35.39
N ASN A 2 10.48 -20.20 -35.43
CA ASN A 2 11.77 -19.52 -35.28
C ASN A 2 12.28 -19.62 -33.83
N ILE A 3 13.49 -20.16 -33.63
CA ILE A 3 14.12 -20.37 -32.30
C ILE A 3 14.18 -19.07 -31.49
N PHE A 4 14.37 -17.93 -32.18
CA PHE A 4 14.34 -16.60 -31.58
C PHE A 4 13.00 -16.26 -30.90
N TYR A 5 11.89 -16.76 -31.42
CA TYR A 5 10.56 -16.48 -30.84
C TYR A 5 10.34 -17.25 -29.53
N LEU A 6 10.84 -18.49 -29.45
CA LEU A 6 10.83 -19.29 -28.22
C LEU A 6 11.77 -18.73 -27.15
N LEU A 7 12.93 -18.22 -27.56
CA LEU A 7 13.85 -17.50 -26.68
C LEU A 7 13.22 -16.20 -26.14
N PHE A 8 12.51 -15.44 -26.98
CA PHE A 8 11.86 -14.21 -26.55
C PHE A 8 10.72 -14.46 -25.57
N ILE A 9 9.90 -15.50 -25.82
CA ILE A 9 8.83 -15.92 -24.90
C ILE A 9 9.40 -16.43 -23.57
N THR A 10 10.47 -17.23 -23.58
CA THR A 10 11.07 -17.74 -22.33
C THR A 10 11.72 -16.63 -21.50
N VAL A 11 12.31 -15.63 -22.13
CA VAL A 11 12.81 -14.43 -21.44
C VAL A 11 11.65 -13.63 -20.84
N LEU A 12 10.57 -13.37 -21.60
CA LEU A 12 9.39 -12.67 -21.09
C LEU A 12 8.70 -13.42 -19.93
N VAL A 13 8.56 -14.75 -20.03
CA VAL A 13 7.98 -15.57 -18.96
C VAL A 13 8.83 -15.51 -17.69
N LYS A 14 10.17 -15.58 -17.80
CA LYS A 14 11.06 -15.43 -16.64
C LYS A 14 10.98 -14.04 -16.00
N TYR A 15 10.82 -12.99 -16.80
CA TYR A 15 10.62 -11.63 -16.29
C TYR A 15 9.23 -11.42 -15.67
N SER A 16 8.18 -12.08 -16.18
CA SER A 16 6.83 -11.97 -15.63
C SER A 16 6.60 -12.81 -14.36
N VAL A 17 7.38 -13.87 -14.14
CA VAL A 17 7.29 -14.69 -12.92
C VAL A 17 8.04 -14.04 -11.74
N GLY A 18 8.97 -13.12 -12.01
CA GLY A 18 9.60 -12.28 -10.99
C GLY A 18 8.69 -11.13 -10.55
N LYS A 19 7.92 -11.32 -9.46
CA LYS A 19 7.02 -10.36 -8.77
C LYS A 19 5.53 -10.40 -9.16
N ILE A 20 4.93 -11.58 -9.22
CA ILE A 20 3.47 -11.70 -9.02
C ILE A 20 3.24 -12.21 -7.58
N SER A 21 3.42 -11.32 -6.60
CA SER A 21 2.82 -11.48 -5.28
C SER A 21 1.48 -10.74 -5.29
N GLY A 22 0.51 -11.34 -6.01
CA GLY A 22 -0.87 -10.90 -6.02
C GLY A 22 -1.70 -11.89 -5.23
N GLY A 23 -1.85 -11.66 -3.92
CA GLY A 23 -2.71 -12.47 -3.07
C GLY A 23 -4.19 -12.42 -3.51
N PRO A 24 -5.02 -13.37 -3.05
CA PRO A 24 -6.40 -13.56 -3.54
C PRO A 24 -7.29 -12.35 -3.22
N ARG A 25 -8.05 -11.87 -4.20
CA ARG A 25 -9.07 -10.82 -4.06
C ARG A 25 -10.37 -11.44 -3.52
N GLY A 26 -10.64 -11.28 -2.22
CA GLY A 26 -11.85 -11.79 -1.58
C GLY A 26 -13.05 -10.84 -1.76
N ARG A 27 -14.04 -11.27 -2.56
CA ARG A 27 -15.35 -10.62 -2.74
C ARG A 27 -16.17 -10.66 -1.45
N PHE A 28 -16.75 -9.54 -1.01
CA PHE A 28 -17.71 -9.51 0.10
C PHE A 28 -19.13 -9.22 -0.40
N ASP A 29 -19.99 -10.23 -0.30
CA ASP A 29 -21.43 -10.04 -0.19
C ASP A 29 -21.80 -9.88 1.29
N ASN A 30 -22.60 -8.86 1.55
CA ASN A 30 -23.08 -8.49 2.88
C ASN A 30 -24.43 -9.19 3.12
N LYS A 31 -24.52 -10.02 4.17
CA LYS A 31 -25.70 -10.18 5.04
C LYS A 31 -25.44 -11.30 6.06
N ASN A 32 -25.56 -10.93 7.34
CA ASN A 32 -25.76 -11.80 8.51
C ASN A 32 -24.63 -12.80 8.82
N GLN A 33 -23.86 -12.55 9.90
CA GLN A 33 -23.71 -13.57 10.96
C GLN A 33 -23.00 -13.05 12.22
N ARG A 34 -23.54 -13.54 13.34
CA ARG A 34 -23.11 -13.34 14.73
C ARG A 34 -21.89 -14.21 15.05
N LYS A 35 -21.11 -13.74 16.03
CA LYS A 35 -20.12 -14.39 16.93
C LYS A 35 -18.62 -14.27 16.58
N PRO A 36 -17.76 -14.13 17.62
CA PRO A 36 -16.36 -13.74 17.48
C PRO A 36 -15.47 -14.98 17.45
N ASN A 37 -14.74 -15.17 16.35
CA ASN A 37 -13.55 -16.00 16.33
C ASN A 37 -12.49 -15.26 15.51
N ASN A 38 -11.29 -15.21 16.06
CA ASN A 38 -10.10 -14.50 15.56
C ASN A 38 -9.64 -15.00 14.19
N HIS A 39 -10.36 -14.62 13.13
CA HIS A 39 -9.86 -14.65 11.78
C HIS A 39 -9.60 -13.22 11.35
N TYR A 40 -8.31 -12.87 11.27
CA TYR A 40 -7.82 -11.63 10.67
C TYR A 40 -8.28 -11.60 9.21
N VAL A 41 -9.44 -11.00 8.98
CA VAL A 41 -9.92 -10.69 7.64
C VAL A 41 -9.14 -9.46 7.19
N SER A 42 -8.14 -9.70 6.35
CA SER A 42 -7.40 -8.66 5.63
C SER A 42 -8.40 -7.84 4.83
N ALA A 43 -8.75 -6.66 5.35
CA ALA A 43 -9.65 -5.74 4.70
C ALA A 43 -9.08 -5.36 3.33
N HIS A 44 -9.90 -5.49 2.30
CA HIS A 44 -9.64 -5.05 0.93
C HIS A 44 -8.96 -3.67 0.85
N HIS A 45 -7.63 -3.64 0.70
CA HIS A 45 -6.87 -2.43 0.35
C HIS A 45 -5.75 -2.79 -0.64
N ALA A 46 -6.13 -3.27 -1.83
CA ALA A 46 -5.18 -3.76 -2.84
C ALA A 46 -4.42 -2.65 -3.59
N HIS A 47 -4.51 -1.38 -3.16
CA HIS A 47 -3.78 -0.29 -3.79
C HIS A 47 -2.47 0.05 -3.12
N PHE A 48 -2.25 -0.34 -1.85
CA PHE A 48 -0.98 -0.11 -1.16
C PHE A 48 -0.54 -1.32 -0.34
N SER A 49 0.76 -1.48 -0.18
CA SER A 49 1.42 -2.52 0.61
C SER A 49 2.46 -1.87 1.50
N TYR A 50 2.37 -2.21 2.78
CA TYR A 50 3.29 -1.72 3.79
C TYR A 50 4.57 -2.55 3.80
N HIS A 51 5.70 -1.88 3.61
CA HIS A 51 7.03 -2.47 3.59
C HIS A 51 7.93 -1.73 4.58
N PRO A 52 7.84 -2.07 5.89
CA PRO A 52 8.62 -1.40 6.90
C PRO A 52 10.12 -1.69 6.71
N PRO A 53 11.01 -0.68 6.70
CA PRO A 53 12.44 -0.91 6.86
C PRO A 53 12.73 -1.40 8.29
N SER A 54 13.95 -1.90 8.53
CA SER A 54 14.39 -2.26 9.89
C SER A 54 14.45 -1.04 10.82
N VAL A 55 14.89 0.10 10.28
CA VAL A 55 14.99 1.38 10.98
C VAL A 55 14.78 2.52 9.99
N ILE A 56 14.31 3.67 10.48
CA ILE A 56 14.31 4.94 9.74
C ILE A 56 15.34 5.85 10.38
N ASN A 57 16.33 6.28 9.61
CA ASN A 57 17.35 7.22 10.07
C ASN A 57 17.15 8.55 9.37
N TYR A 58 16.78 9.56 10.15
CA TYR A 58 16.46 10.88 9.62
C TYR A 58 17.32 11.95 10.28
N MET A 59 17.88 12.83 9.45
CA MET A 59 18.66 13.97 9.90
C MET A 59 17.73 15.19 10.00
N CYS A 60 17.43 15.62 11.22
CA CYS A 60 16.60 16.80 11.41
C CYS A 60 17.33 18.08 10.99
N ARG A 61 16.59 19.13 10.61
CA ARG A 61 17.15 20.39 10.09
C ARG A 61 18.18 21.03 11.03
N HIS A 62 17.94 20.93 12.33
CA HIS A 62 18.78 21.52 13.38
C HIS A 62 19.67 20.47 14.06
N CYS A 63 19.70 19.24 13.55
CA CYS A 63 20.49 18.15 14.10
C CYS A 63 21.83 18.06 13.38
N SER A 64 22.90 17.79 14.15
CA SER A 64 24.23 17.51 13.62
C SER A 64 24.45 16.04 13.23
N HIS A 65 23.50 15.16 13.57
CA HIS A 65 23.60 13.71 13.39
C HIS A 65 22.26 13.11 12.95
N PHE A 66 22.31 11.92 12.37
CA PHE A 66 21.13 11.12 12.10
C PHE A 66 20.54 10.59 13.39
N VAL A 67 19.21 10.73 13.52
CA VAL A 67 18.45 10.16 14.63
C VAL A 67 17.67 8.95 14.11
N THR A 68 17.68 7.88 14.88
CA THR A 68 16.91 6.68 14.57
C THR A 68 15.49 6.83 15.12
N TYR A 69 14.50 6.55 14.28
CA TYR A 69 13.09 6.64 14.61
C TYR A 69 12.43 5.24 14.60
N PRO A 70 11.46 4.99 15.50
CA PRO A 70 10.82 3.69 15.64
C PRO A 70 9.91 3.38 14.45
N VAL A 71 9.94 2.12 14.01
CA VAL A 71 9.14 1.64 12.88
C VAL A 71 8.13 0.61 13.37
N PHE A 72 6.88 0.74 12.94
CA PHE A 72 5.86 -0.26 13.23
C PHE A 72 6.09 -1.48 12.34
N HIS A 73 6.31 -2.67 12.90
CA HIS A 73 6.56 -3.88 12.08
C HIS A 73 5.33 -4.76 11.86
N GLY A 74 4.21 -4.46 12.52
CA GLY A 74 2.94 -5.15 12.31
C GLY A 74 2.24 -4.73 11.02
N LEU A 75 1.10 -5.38 10.74
CA LEU A 75 0.19 -4.94 9.69
C LEU A 75 -0.52 -3.66 10.16
N PRO A 76 -0.38 -2.52 9.46
CA PRO A 76 -1.05 -1.29 9.86
C PRO A 76 -2.57 -1.46 9.87
N PRO A 77 -3.28 -0.78 10.76
CA PRO A 77 -4.74 -0.75 10.75
C PRO A 77 -5.30 -0.10 9.48
N THR A 78 -6.57 -0.37 9.18
CA THR A 78 -7.23 0.05 7.93
C THR A 78 -7.23 1.56 7.72
N TYR A 79 -7.31 2.37 8.78
CA TYR A 79 -7.33 3.82 8.66
C TYR A 79 -6.03 4.41 8.10
N VAL A 80 -4.90 3.73 8.30
CA VAL A 80 -3.60 4.14 7.74
C VAL A 80 -3.67 4.07 6.20
N TYR A 81 -4.20 2.97 5.67
CA TYR A 81 -4.44 2.80 4.24
C TYR A 81 -5.44 3.81 3.71
N LYS A 82 -6.54 4.07 4.44
CA LYS A 82 -7.54 5.07 4.05
C LYS A 82 -6.94 6.48 3.93
N TYR A 83 -6.02 6.89 4.82
CA TYR A 83 -5.32 8.18 4.68
C TYR A 83 -4.51 8.23 3.39
N ARG A 84 -3.73 7.19 3.10
CA ARG A 84 -2.91 7.10 1.90
C ARG A 84 -3.75 7.04 0.62
N GLU A 85 -4.81 6.25 0.61
CA GLU A 85 -5.73 6.08 -0.52
C GLU A 85 -6.61 7.31 -0.76
N SER A 86 -6.82 8.16 0.24
CA SER A 86 -7.69 9.34 0.11
C SER A 86 -7.27 10.28 -1.03
N GLY A 87 -5.98 10.24 -1.41
CA GLY A 87 -5.39 11.13 -2.42
C GLY A 87 -5.47 12.62 -2.03
N GLY A 88 -5.89 12.92 -0.80
CA GLY A 88 -6.07 14.28 -0.32
C GLY A 88 -4.76 15.02 -0.17
N ARG A 89 -4.84 16.36 -0.10
CA ARG A 89 -3.68 17.25 0.03
C ARG A 89 -2.70 16.84 1.14
N PHE A 90 -3.23 16.38 2.28
CA PHE A 90 -2.46 15.94 3.45
C PHE A 90 -2.39 14.41 3.61
N GLY A 91 -2.92 13.63 2.66
CA GLY A 91 -3.09 12.17 2.81
C GLY A 91 -1.78 11.45 3.15
N ASP A 92 -0.69 11.85 2.49
CA ASP A 92 0.65 11.29 2.75
C ASP A 92 1.16 11.63 4.16
N LEU A 93 0.99 12.87 4.59
CA LEU A 93 1.43 13.31 5.92
C LEU A 93 0.60 12.64 7.02
N LEU A 94 -0.71 12.49 6.83
CA LEU A 94 -1.59 11.82 7.79
C LEU A 94 -1.30 10.31 7.87
N ALA A 95 -1.04 9.66 6.74
CA ALA A 95 -0.59 8.25 6.72
C ALA A 95 0.76 8.09 7.41
N GLY A 96 1.70 9.00 7.13
CA GLY A 96 3.01 9.06 7.78
C GLY A 96 2.93 9.27 9.29
N LEU A 97 2.09 10.22 9.73
CA LEU A 97 1.85 10.51 11.14
C LEU A 97 1.25 9.30 11.86
N ALA A 98 0.27 8.64 11.25
CA ALA A 98 -0.31 7.43 11.81
C ALA A 98 0.72 6.30 11.98
N LEU A 99 1.55 6.06 10.97
CA LEU A 99 2.62 5.06 11.04
C LEU A 99 3.68 5.43 12.08
N TYR A 100 4.05 6.70 12.16
CA TYR A 100 5.00 7.17 13.16
C TYR A 100 4.45 6.97 14.58
N ASN A 101 3.17 7.31 14.80
CA ASN A 101 2.48 7.11 16.06
C ASN A 101 2.42 5.64 16.46
N LEU A 102 2.08 4.74 15.52
CA LEU A 102 2.10 3.30 15.74
C LEU A 102 3.51 2.78 16.05
N GLY A 103 4.53 3.31 15.37
CA GLY A 103 5.92 2.98 15.62
C GLY A 103 6.32 3.30 17.05
N ARG A 104 6.04 4.52 17.51
CA ARG A 104 6.30 4.94 18.91
C ARG A 104 5.51 4.11 19.91
N ALA A 105 4.22 3.87 19.66
CA ALA A 105 3.38 3.04 20.52
C ALA A 105 3.89 1.60 20.64
N SER A 106 4.48 1.05 19.57
CA SER A 106 5.03 -0.30 19.56
C SER A 106 6.43 -0.43 20.17
N ALA A 107 7.28 0.59 20.00
CA ALA A 107 8.67 0.55 20.46
C ALA A 107 8.81 0.88 21.95
N GLU A 108 7.95 1.75 22.46
CA GLU A 108 8.07 2.28 23.83
C GLU A 108 6.80 1.97 24.63
N HIS A 109 6.47 0.69 24.76
CA HIS A 109 5.23 0.23 25.41
C HIS A 109 5.05 0.71 26.87
N TRP A 110 6.15 1.06 27.55
CA TRP A 110 6.12 1.65 28.89
C TRP A 110 5.66 3.11 28.87
N GLN A 111 6.06 3.88 27.85
CA GLN A 111 5.77 5.31 27.73
C GLN A 111 4.48 5.58 26.97
N TYR A 112 4.19 4.79 25.94
CA TYR A 112 3.03 4.94 25.06
C TYR A 112 2.18 3.68 25.06
N THR A 113 0.86 3.86 25.03
CA THR A 113 -0.12 2.77 24.97
C THR A 113 -0.83 2.81 23.63
N HIS A 114 -1.24 1.64 23.13
CA HIS A 114 -2.15 1.55 22.01
C HIS A 114 -3.59 1.91 22.39
N TYR A 115 -3.90 2.11 23.67
CA TYR A 115 -5.21 2.55 24.13
C TYR A 115 -5.28 4.06 24.32
N TYR A 116 -6.10 4.72 23.53
CA TYR A 116 -6.29 6.16 23.58
C TYR A 116 -7.56 6.52 24.38
N PRO A 117 -7.45 7.24 25.51
CA PRO A 117 -8.61 7.69 26.26
C PRO A 117 -9.28 8.83 25.49
N VAL A 118 -10.40 8.53 24.82
CA VAL A 118 -11.13 9.50 23.99
C VAL A 118 -11.72 10.60 24.88
N ARG A 119 -11.40 11.86 24.58
CA ARG A 119 -11.99 13.02 25.25
C ARG A 119 -12.96 13.70 24.29
N SER A 120 -14.09 14.18 24.80
CA SER A 120 -15.12 14.82 23.95
C SER A 120 -14.83 16.29 23.65
N ASP A 121 -13.99 16.93 24.46
CA ASP A 121 -13.67 18.35 24.41
C ASP A 121 -12.35 18.66 23.68
N GLU A 122 -11.63 17.64 23.23
CA GLU A 122 -10.36 17.81 22.54
C GLU A 122 -10.50 18.08 21.04
N LYS A 123 -9.59 18.90 20.53
CA LYS A 123 -9.47 19.21 19.11
C LYS A 123 -8.03 19.05 18.68
N CYS A 124 -7.81 18.25 17.64
CA CYS A 124 -6.49 18.05 17.07
C CYS A 124 -6.41 18.53 15.63
N SER A 125 -5.28 19.15 15.32
CA SER A 125 -4.96 19.58 13.97
C SER A 125 -3.48 19.48 13.69
N MET A 126 -3.15 19.38 12.41
CA MET A 126 -1.80 19.44 11.89
C MET A 126 -1.70 20.65 10.97
N GLN A 127 -0.69 21.48 11.24
CA GLN A 127 -0.34 22.61 10.40
C GLN A 127 0.95 22.29 9.65
N VAL A 128 0.98 22.53 8.35
CA VAL A 128 2.21 22.53 7.56
C VAL A 128 2.64 23.97 7.37
N ILE A 129 3.83 24.29 7.88
CA ILE A 129 4.40 25.64 7.82
C ILE A 129 5.45 25.67 6.72
N ASP A 130 5.27 26.59 5.77
CA ASP A 130 6.22 26.87 4.70
C ASP A 130 6.49 28.36 4.59
N ARG A 131 7.66 28.83 5.07
CA ARG A 131 8.29 30.18 5.01
C ARG A 131 7.38 31.42 5.13
N LYS A 132 6.29 31.54 4.36
CA LYS A 132 5.30 32.64 4.34
C LYS A 132 3.83 32.20 4.40
N HIS A 133 3.52 30.91 4.30
CA HIS A 133 2.15 30.37 4.32
C HIS A 133 2.07 29.19 5.28
N PHE A 134 0.91 29.02 5.89
CA PHE A 134 0.59 27.82 6.65
C PHE A 134 -0.73 27.26 6.18
N GLU A 135 -0.84 25.94 6.22
CA GLU A 135 -2.07 25.24 5.91
C GLU A 135 -2.40 24.28 7.04
N GLU A 136 -3.67 24.22 7.43
CA GLU A 136 -4.12 23.43 8.56
C GLU A 136 -5.12 22.36 8.13
N THR A 137 -4.96 21.16 8.67
CA THR A 137 -5.94 20.09 8.56
C THR A 137 -6.35 19.60 9.94
N LYS A 138 -7.65 19.38 10.12
CA LYS A 138 -8.18 18.70 11.32
C LYS A 138 -7.93 17.21 11.19
N LEU A 139 -7.66 16.57 12.33
CA LEU A 139 -7.43 15.13 12.40
C LEU A 139 -7.97 14.60 13.73
N PRO A 140 -8.30 13.31 13.82
CA PRO A 140 -8.74 12.72 15.08
C PRO A 140 -7.54 12.55 16.01
N CYS A 141 -7.70 12.91 17.28
CA CYS A 141 -6.60 13.01 18.24
C CYS A 141 -5.84 11.70 18.49
N PHE A 142 -6.50 10.55 18.33
CA PHE A 142 -5.85 9.25 18.48
C PHE A 142 -4.67 9.04 17.51
N VAL A 143 -4.65 9.73 16.35
CA VAL A 143 -3.55 9.64 15.36
C VAL A 143 -2.25 10.23 15.90
N MET A 144 -2.35 11.10 16.91
CA MET A 144 -1.21 11.72 17.57
C MET A 144 -1.11 11.34 19.04
N SER A 145 -1.66 10.18 19.43
CA SER A 145 -1.71 9.74 20.83
C SER A 145 -0.35 9.68 21.54
N SER A 146 0.74 9.39 20.83
CA SER A 146 2.11 9.40 21.37
C SER A 146 2.67 10.80 21.67
N PHE A 147 1.95 11.86 21.28
CA PHE A 147 2.30 13.26 21.55
C PHE A 147 1.43 13.88 22.64
N VAL A 148 0.40 13.18 23.09
CA VAL A 148 -0.52 13.63 24.12
C VAL A 148 -0.06 13.04 25.45
N ALA A 149 0.06 13.88 26.47
CA ALA A 149 0.40 13.41 27.81
C ALA A 149 -0.64 12.39 28.32
N ARG A 150 -0.15 11.25 28.84
CA ARG A 150 -1.01 10.32 29.60
C ARG A 150 -1.56 11.04 30.82
N SER A 151 -2.84 10.82 31.10
CA SER A 151 -3.33 11.12 32.46
C SER A 151 -2.59 10.21 33.43
N PRO A 152 -2.04 10.73 34.55
CA PRO A 152 -1.32 9.92 35.54
C PRO A 152 -2.22 8.89 36.25
N GLU A 153 -3.54 8.93 36.04
CA GLU A 153 -4.52 8.17 36.80
C GLU A 153 -4.85 6.76 36.28
N SER A 154 -4.35 6.33 35.11
CA SER A 154 -4.73 5.01 34.58
C SER A 154 -3.56 4.23 33.94
N PHE A 155 -2.92 3.38 34.77
CA PHE A 155 -2.11 2.26 34.29
C PHE A 155 -2.97 1.15 33.66
N PHE A 156 -4.27 1.16 33.95
CA PHE A 156 -5.25 0.22 33.39
C PHE A 156 -6.00 0.88 32.22
N PRO A 157 -6.28 0.13 31.14
CA PRO A 157 -7.06 0.68 30.03
C PRO A 157 -8.45 1.06 30.53
N ASP A 158 -8.82 2.33 30.38
CA ASP A 158 -10.21 2.75 30.56
C ASP A 158 -11.12 1.88 29.69
N SER A 159 -12.28 1.47 30.20
CA SER A 159 -13.24 0.67 29.45
C SER A 159 -13.70 1.34 28.13
N ASN A 160 -13.55 2.66 28.05
CA ASN A 160 -13.89 3.48 26.89
C ASN A 160 -12.67 3.86 26.04
N ALA A 161 -11.48 3.33 26.34
CA ALA A 161 -10.29 3.65 25.57
C ALA A 161 -10.36 3.04 24.17
N LEU A 162 -10.02 3.86 23.16
CA LEU A 162 -9.95 3.44 21.77
C LEU A 162 -8.63 2.72 21.53
N ASP A 163 -8.70 1.46 21.12
CA ASP A 163 -7.52 0.76 20.60
C ASP A 163 -7.12 1.32 19.22
N ILE A 164 -6.00 2.04 19.15
CA ILE A 164 -5.47 2.65 17.92
C ILE A 164 -4.99 1.62 16.89
N THR A 165 -4.88 0.35 17.28
CA THR A 165 -4.59 -0.77 16.37
C THR A 165 -5.86 -1.40 15.79
N SER A 166 -7.03 -0.97 16.25
CA SER A 166 -8.31 -1.50 15.79
C SER A 166 -8.56 -1.23 14.30
N PRO A 167 -8.95 -2.26 13.52
CA PRO A 167 -9.29 -2.10 12.11
C PRO A 167 -10.64 -1.40 11.89
N GLN A 168 -11.43 -1.17 12.95
CA GLN A 168 -12.79 -0.65 12.87
C GLN A 168 -12.87 0.88 12.91
N ILE A 169 -11.72 1.56 13.02
CA ILE A 169 -11.65 3.02 13.09
C ILE A 169 -12.15 3.63 11.78
N ASP A 170 -13.13 4.52 11.88
CA ASP A 170 -13.60 5.32 10.76
C ASP A 170 -13.01 6.73 10.78
N ILE A 171 -12.30 7.07 9.72
CA ILE A 171 -11.66 8.38 9.54
C ILE A 171 -12.31 9.21 8.43
N LYS A 172 -13.37 8.70 7.79
CA LYS A 172 -14.07 9.40 6.71
C LYS A 172 -14.39 10.87 7.01
N PRO A 173 -14.82 11.26 8.22
CA PRO A 173 -15.10 12.67 8.53
C PRO A 173 -13.89 13.61 8.42
N TYR A 174 -12.67 13.06 8.45
CA TYR A 174 -11.40 13.80 8.45
C TYR A 174 -10.67 13.72 7.10
N LEU A 175 -11.23 13.00 6.12
CA LEU A 175 -10.65 12.92 4.79
C LEU A 175 -11.08 14.14 3.97
N GLN A 176 -10.10 14.96 3.60
CA GLN A 176 -10.31 16.04 2.64
C GLN A 176 -9.94 15.55 1.25
N HIS A 177 -10.93 15.47 0.35
CA HIS A 177 -10.74 15.00 -1.04
C HIS A 177 -10.30 16.11 -2.01
N ASN A 178 -10.14 17.34 -1.52
CA ASN A 178 -9.89 18.49 -2.37
C ASN A 178 -8.40 18.87 -2.33
N GLY A 179 -7.74 18.74 -3.49
CA GLY A 179 -6.40 19.27 -3.71
C GLY A 179 -5.40 18.21 -4.18
N SER A 180 -4.42 18.64 -4.97
CA SER A 180 -3.25 17.84 -5.30
C SER A 180 -2.44 17.52 -4.04
N SER A 181 -1.79 16.36 -4.00
CA SER A 181 -0.85 16.00 -2.93
C SER A 181 0.17 17.12 -2.71
N LEU A 182 0.38 17.48 -1.44
CA LEU A 182 1.31 18.52 -1.06
C LEU A 182 2.74 18.11 -1.43
N LYS A 183 3.45 18.96 -2.20
CA LYS A 183 4.87 18.75 -2.48
C LYS A 183 5.68 19.13 -1.25
N ILE A 184 6.09 18.12 -0.50
CA ILE A 184 6.82 18.31 0.75
C ILE A 184 8.29 18.61 0.47
N THR A 185 8.81 19.66 1.09
CA THR A 185 10.24 19.99 1.08
C THR A 185 10.88 19.65 2.42
N ARG A 186 12.20 19.50 2.46
CA ARG A 186 12.95 19.20 3.70
C ARG A 186 12.89 20.33 4.74
N GLU A 187 12.49 21.53 4.33
CA GLU A 187 12.42 22.70 5.21
C GLU A 187 11.07 22.89 5.89
N GLN A 188 10.04 22.15 5.47
CA GLN A 188 8.70 22.28 6.01
C GLN A 188 8.56 21.57 7.36
N GLU A 189 7.91 22.27 8.28
CA GLU A 189 7.63 21.76 9.63
C GLU A 189 6.15 21.43 9.76
N CYS A 190 5.88 20.26 10.32
CA CYS A 190 4.54 19.78 10.62
C CYS A 190 4.31 20.02 12.12
N VAL A 191 3.49 21.01 12.43
CA VAL A 191 3.14 21.36 13.80
C VAL A 191 1.84 20.70 14.16
N LEU A 192 1.88 19.81 15.14
CA LEU A 192 0.70 19.18 15.71
C LEU A 192 0.19 20.00 16.88
N TRP A 193 -1.10 20.29 16.87
CA TRP A 193 -1.81 20.97 17.93
C TRP A 193 -2.76 20.00 18.60
N HIS A 194 -2.64 19.89 19.93
CA HIS A 194 -3.66 19.27 20.77
C HIS A 194 -4.25 20.35 21.66
N ASN A 195 -5.52 20.66 21.44
CA ASN A 195 -6.21 21.69 22.18
C ASN A 195 -7.28 21.03 23.06
N THR A 196 -7.13 21.18 24.36
CA THR A 196 -8.11 20.78 25.38
C THR A 196 -8.72 22.03 26.01
N THR A 197 -9.78 21.88 26.80
CA THR A 197 -10.39 23.01 27.51
C THR A 197 -9.42 23.77 28.41
N LEU A 198 -8.42 23.08 28.96
CA LEU A 198 -7.48 23.65 29.94
C LEU A 198 -6.08 23.91 29.38
N ASN A 199 -5.62 23.08 28.44
CA ASN A 199 -4.24 23.09 27.96
C ASN A 199 -4.17 23.08 26.43
N LYS A 200 -3.18 23.80 25.89
CA LYS A 200 -2.83 23.78 24.47
C LYS A 200 -1.41 23.26 24.32
N GLU A 201 -1.27 22.05 23.80
CA GLU A 201 0.01 21.41 23.56
C GLU A 201 0.41 21.56 22.09
N ARG A 202 1.71 21.81 21.86
CA ARG A 202 2.31 21.99 20.54
C ARG A 202 3.49 21.03 20.39
N ASN A 203 3.44 20.20 19.35
CA ASN A 203 4.53 19.30 19.00
C ASN A 203 5.01 19.60 17.56
N ILE A 204 6.31 19.59 17.32
CA ILE A 204 6.89 19.90 16.01
C ILE A 204 7.59 18.66 15.48
N ILE A 205 7.24 18.26 14.26
CA ILE A 205 7.82 17.11 13.57
C ILE A 205 8.24 17.56 12.16
N PRO A 206 9.40 17.15 11.63
CA PRO A 206 9.75 17.42 10.25
C PRO A 206 8.74 16.78 9.29
N CYS A 207 8.14 17.56 8.37
CA CYS A 207 7.17 16.99 7.42
C CYS A 207 7.81 15.95 6.49
N ALA A 208 9.10 16.12 6.16
CA ALA A 208 9.83 15.16 5.35
C ALA A 208 10.02 13.80 6.07
N LEU A 209 10.10 13.78 7.40
CA LEU A 209 10.10 12.53 8.17
C LEU A 209 8.74 11.81 8.01
N LEU A 210 7.64 12.52 8.19
CA LEU A 210 6.30 11.94 7.99
C LEU A 210 6.12 11.43 6.55
N LYS A 211 6.65 12.18 5.56
CA LYS A 211 6.67 11.72 4.17
C LYS A 211 7.43 10.41 4.01
N GLU A 212 8.60 10.27 4.62
CA GLU A 212 9.40 9.04 4.59
C GLU A 212 8.64 7.85 5.19
N TYR A 213 7.94 8.04 6.32
CA TYR A 213 7.03 7.02 6.85
C TYR A 213 5.94 6.64 5.83
N SER A 214 5.32 7.60 5.16
CA SER A 214 4.28 7.31 4.16
C SER A 214 4.82 6.54 2.94
N GLU A 215 6.09 6.70 2.61
CA GLU A 215 6.73 6.04 1.45
C GLU A 215 7.04 4.56 1.70
N THR A 216 7.00 4.12 2.95
CA THR A 216 6.96 2.68 3.29
C THR A 216 5.68 2.01 2.78
N MET A 217 4.61 2.79 2.51
CA MET A 217 3.40 2.32 1.84
C MET A 217 3.55 2.50 0.32
N LYS A 218 3.90 1.40 -0.34
CA LYS A 218 4.10 1.36 -1.79
C LYS A 218 2.81 0.98 -2.49
N PRO A 219 2.51 1.55 -3.68
CA PRO A 219 1.36 1.12 -4.42
C PRO A 219 1.45 -0.39 -4.72
N SER A 220 0.41 -1.12 -4.34
CA SER A 220 0.25 -2.55 -4.61
C SER A 220 -0.34 -2.76 -6.01
N GLY A 221 0.20 -3.75 -6.70
CA GLY A 221 -0.26 -4.15 -8.03
C GLY A 221 0.69 -3.74 -9.15
N ILE A 222 0.62 -4.50 -10.24
CA ILE A 222 1.31 -4.16 -11.48
C ILE A 222 0.57 -2.97 -12.09
N PRO A 223 1.24 -1.86 -12.41
CA PRO A 223 0.57 -0.69 -12.98
C PRO A 223 -0.20 -1.08 -14.25
N VAL A 224 -1.35 -0.44 -14.49
CA VAL A 224 -2.23 -0.79 -15.63
C VAL A 224 -1.50 -0.80 -16.96
N TYR A 225 -0.61 0.18 -17.14
CA TYR A 225 0.23 0.29 -18.34
C TYR A 225 1.28 -0.83 -18.49
N VAL A 226 1.53 -1.65 -17.46
CA VAL A 226 2.45 -2.80 -17.52
C VAL A 226 1.70 -4.11 -17.77
N TRP A 227 0.60 -4.38 -17.05
CA TRP A 227 -0.11 -5.66 -17.23
C TRP A 227 -1.01 -5.67 -18.46
N LEU A 228 -1.63 -4.54 -18.84
CA LEU A 228 -2.55 -4.48 -19.98
C LEU A 228 -1.85 -4.80 -21.33
N PRO A 229 -0.67 -4.23 -21.66
CA PRO A 229 0.02 -4.62 -22.89
C PRO A 229 0.51 -6.08 -22.86
N SER A 230 0.93 -6.56 -21.69
CA SER A 230 1.39 -7.95 -21.51
C SER A 230 0.26 -8.97 -21.74
N THR A 231 -0.93 -8.71 -21.18
CA THR A 231 -2.11 -9.57 -21.40
C THR A 231 -2.61 -9.50 -22.83
N LEU A 232 -2.64 -8.30 -23.43
CA LEU A 232 -3.00 -8.14 -24.85
C LEU A 232 -2.05 -8.93 -25.75
N ALA A 233 -0.73 -8.79 -25.55
CA ALA A 233 0.28 -9.52 -26.32
C ALA A 233 0.12 -11.04 -26.18
N LEU A 234 -0.17 -11.53 -24.97
CA LEU A 234 -0.38 -12.94 -24.70
C LEU A 234 -1.64 -13.47 -25.41
N VAL A 235 -2.76 -12.74 -25.33
CA VAL A 235 -4.02 -13.10 -26.01
C VAL A 235 -3.84 -13.09 -27.53
N THR A 236 -3.17 -12.08 -28.10
CA THR A 236 -2.89 -12.04 -29.54
C THR A 236 -2.00 -13.20 -29.98
N THR A 237 -1.01 -13.57 -29.17
CA THR A 237 -0.11 -14.70 -29.48
C THR A 237 -0.87 -16.03 -29.48
N ILE A 238 -1.74 -16.24 -28.49
CA ILE A 238 -2.61 -17.43 -28.43
C ILE A 238 -3.56 -17.47 -29.62
N TYR A 239 -4.19 -16.34 -29.96
CA TYR A 239 -5.11 -16.25 -31.08
C TYR A 239 -4.42 -16.60 -32.41
N VAL A 240 -3.26 -16.01 -32.69
CA VAL A 240 -2.48 -16.29 -33.90
C VAL A 240 -2.02 -17.75 -33.94
N PHE A 241 -1.56 -18.30 -32.81
CA PHE A 241 -1.15 -19.69 -32.71
C PHE A 241 -2.31 -20.66 -32.99
N CYS A 242 -3.48 -20.44 -32.38
CA CYS A 242 -4.69 -21.21 -32.64
C CYS A 242 -5.13 -21.12 -34.10
N TYR A 243 -5.13 -19.91 -34.69
CA TYR A 243 -5.47 -19.71 -36.10
C TYR A 243 -4.53 -20.48 -37.03
N CYS A 244 -3.22 -20.45 -36.76
CA CYS A 244 -2.23 -21.21 -37.53
C CYS A 244 -2.42 -22.74 -37.40
N LEU A 245 -2.75 -23.24 -36.20
CA LEU A 245 -3.01 -24.66 -35.99
C LEU A 245 -4.29 -25.13 -36.70
N CYS A 246 -5.39 -24.37 -36.61
CA CYS A 246 -6.63 -24.67 -37.32
C CYS A 246 -6.42 -24.70 -38.85
N LYS A 247 -5.68 -23.72 -39.40
CA LYS A 247 -5.37 -23.67 -40.84
C LYS A 247 -4.51 -24.85 -41.32
N ARG A 248 -3.58 -25.32 -40.48
CA ARG A 248 -2.78 -26.53 -40.78
C ARG A 248 -3.61 -27.81 -40.76
N LYS A 249 -4.62 -27.90 -39.89
CA LYS A 249 -5.50 -29.08 -39.82
C LYS A 249 -6.33 -29.23 -41.11
N ILE A 250 -6.90 -28.14 -41.62
CA ILE A 250 -7.68 -28.13 -42.87
C ILE A 250 -6.82 -28.58 -44.06
N ARG A 251 -5.56 -28.15 -44.15
CA ARG A 251 -4.66 -28.57 -45.24
C ARG A 251 -4.34 -30.07 -45.23
N LYS A 252 -4.25 -30.71 -44.06
CA LYS A 252 -3.97 -32.14 -43.96
C LYS A 252 -5.17 -33.03 -44.33
N GLU A 253 -6.37 -32.46 -44.35
CA GLU A 253 -7.61 -33.18 -44.67
C GLU A 253 -7.99 -33.06 -46.16
N GLN A 254 -7.27 -32.22 -46.93
CA GLN A 254 -7.43 -32.05 -48.37
C GLN A 254 -6.36 -32.77 -49.20
N ASP A 255 -5.44 -33.52 -48.59
CA ASP A 255 -4.55 -34.42 -49.34
C ASP A 255 -5.33 -35.71 -49.69
N PRO A 256 -5.61 -35.99 -50.98
CA PRO A 256 -6.30 -37.21 -51.36
C PRO A 256 -5.43 -38.42 -51.03
N VAL A 257 -6.03 -39.39 -50.34
CA VAL A 257 -5.49 -40.75 -50.18
C VAL A 257 -5.43 -41.37 -51.58
N ASN A 258 -4.31 -41.18 -52.27
CA ASN A 258 -3.99 -41.94 -53.46
C ASN A 258 -3.49 -43.31 -53.02
N THR A 259 -4.39 -44.28 -53.06
CA THR A 259 -4.08 -45.68 -53.32
C THR A 259 -3.22 -45.78 -54.58
N GLY A 260 -2.01 -46.31 -54.47
CA GLY A 260 -1.09 -46.38 -55.59
C GLY A 260 0.19 -47.11 -55.26
N THR A 261 0.08 -48.40 -54.95
CA THR A 261 1.18 -49.36 -54.95
C THR A 261 1.78 -49.41 -56.36
N ILE A 262 2.94 -48.80 -56.59
CA ILE A 262 3.81 -49.15 -57.73
C ILE A 262 5.26 -49.22 -57.25
N ILE A 263 5.74 -50.45 -57.23
CA ILE A 263 7.15 -50.86 -57.19
C ILE A 263 7.78 -50.45 -58.52
N GLY A 264 8.89 -49.72 -58.51
CA GLY A 264 9.59 -49.32 -59.73
C GLY A 264 11.00 -48.83 -59.42
N TYR A 265 11.98 -49.70 -59.68
CA TYR A 265 13.42 -49.48 -59.57
C TYR A 265 13.90 -48.29 -60.43
N CYS A 266 14.94 -47.61 -59.98
CA CYS A 266 15.98 -47.09 -60.87
C CYS A 266 17.35 -47.23 -60.21
N SER A 267 18.10 -48.17 -60.77
CA SER A 267 19.54 -48.26 -60.74
C SER A 267 20.18 -47.03 -61.39
N THR A 268 21.44 -46.75 -61.02
CA THR A 268 22.47 -46.36 -61.98
C THR A 268 23.84 -46.55 -61.32
N GLN A 269 24.57 -47.54 -61.81
CA GLN A 269 26.03 -47.53 -61.88
C GLN A 269 26.40 -46.69 -63.11
N TYR A 270 27.27 -45.70 -62.96
CA TYR A 270 28.67 -45.71 -63.41
C TYR A 270 29.36 -44.44 -62.92
#